data_AF-A0A7Y4ZHY5-F1
#
_entry.id   AF-A0A7Y4ZHY5-F1
#
_cell.length_a   1.000
_cell.length_b   1.000
_cell.length_c   1.000
_cell.angle_alpha   90.00
_cell.angle_beta   90.00
_cell.angle_gamma   90.00
#
_symmetry.space_group_name_H-M   'P 1'
#
loop_
_entity.id
_entity.type
_entity.pdbx_description
1 polymer ?
#
loop_
_entity_poly.entity_id
_entity_poly.type
_entity_poly.pdbx_seq_one_letter_code
_entity_poly.pdbx_strand_id
1 'polypeptide(L)'
;LRMRGVDIQFVLSNYGSVGGTPNMFTALAATYSNGWTLQEVHETLVRYGAAHPELLDCAAPEKVVCEKIHLMNLRSSDKDVWPNGKPLALHSKIVIADERAFYLGSENLYHADLAEFGYVIDDARATKDFARAYFDKLGRYSSRAPADLPQCK
;
A
#
# COMPACT_ATOMS: atom_id res chain seq x y z
N LEU A 1 14.92 -9.94 -0.92
CA LEU A 1 13.96 -9.97 -2.04
C LEU A 1 14.71 -9.75 -3.35
N ARG A 2 14.86 -10.74 -4.24
CA ARG A 2 15.28 -10.44 -5.62
C ARG A 2 14.04 -10.15 -6.45
N MET A 3 13.97 -8.99 -7.11
CA MET A 3 12.91 -8.63 -8.05
C MET A 3 13.12 -9.38 -9.38
N ARG A 4 12.99 -10.72 -9.32
CA ARG A 4 13.07 -11.64 -10.48
C ARG A 4 11.81 -11.56 -11.35
N GLY A 5 11.44 -10.37 -11.79
CA GLY A 5 10.22 -10.14 -12.57
C GLY A 5 8.92 -10.07 -11.75
N VAL A 6 9.01 -10.10 -10.42
CA VAL A 6 7.86 -9.94 -9.52
C VAL A 6 7.26 -8.55 -9.64
N ASP A 7 5.95 -8.47 -9.81
CA ASP A 7 5.18 -7.22 -9.78
C ASP A 7 4.63 -6.99 -8.36
N ILE A 8 4.76 -5.76 -7.86
CA ILE A 8 4.36 -5.39 -6.49
C ILE A 8 3.34 -4.26 -6.57
N GLN A 9 2.24 -4.41 -5.84
CA GLN A 9 1.20 -3.39 -5.75
C GLN A 9 1.04 -2.95 -4.29
N PHE A 10 1.08 -1.64 -4.07
CA PHE A 10 0.78 -1.02 -2.79
C PHE A 10 -0.47 -0.16 -2.92
N VAL A 11 -1.44 -0.38 -2.03
CA VAL A 11 -2.52 0.59 -1.79
C VAL A 11 -2.30 1.15 -0.40
N LEU A 12 -2.04 2.46 -0.32
CA LEU A 12 -1.80 3.16 0.94
C LEU A 12 -2.99 4.04 1.31
N SER A 13 -3.10 4.33 2.61
CA SER A 13 -4.10 5.26 3.13
C SER A 13 -3.89 6.66 2.55
N ASN A 14 -4.98 7.42 2.37
CA ASN A 14 -4.84 8.79 1.88
C ASN A 14 -4.16 9.68 2.91
N TYR A 15 -3.29 10.56 2.42
CA TYR A 15 -2.62 11.56 3.24
C TYR A 15 -3.64 12.42 4.00
N GLY A 16 -3.38 12.69 5.29
CA GLY A 16 -4.26 13.47 6.15
C GLY A 16 -5.62 12.84 6.47
N SER A 17 -5.84 11.57 6.10
CA SER A 17 -7.04 10.84 6.52
C SER A 17 -7.02 10.64 8.04
N VAL A 18 -8.15 10.91 8.68
CA VAL A 18 -8.33 10.75 10.14
C VAL A 18 -9.51 9.83 10.40
N GLY A 19 -9.53 9.23 11.60
CA GLY A 19 -10.67 8.46 12.05
C GLY A 19 -11.94 9.30 12.13
N GLY A 20 -13.09 8.66 12.34
CA GLY A 20 -14.39 9.31 12.50
C GLY A 20 -14.51 10.25 13.72
N THR A 21 -13.40 10.74 14.27
CA THR A 21 -13.31 11.70 15.35
C THR A 21 -14.21 12.91 15.05
N PRO A 22 -15.14 13.27 15.96
CA PRO A 22 -15.98 14.46 15.80
C PRO A 22 -15.12 15.71 15.59
N ASN A 23 -15.62 16.67 14.81
CA ASN A 23 -14.83 17.84 14.40
C ASN A 23 -14.30 18.66 15.59
N MET A 24 -15.01 18.67 16.72
CA MET A 24 -14.59 19.31 17.98
C MET A 24 -13.30 18.72 18.57
N PHE A 25 -12.96 17.48 18.22
CA PHE A 25 -11.78 16.75 18.72
C PHE A 25 -10.75 16.46 17.62
N THR A 26 -10.82 17.15 16.47
CA THR A 26 -9.92 16.89 15.32
C THR A 26 -8.44 17.05 15.69
N ALA A 27 -8.12 17.99 16.59
CA ALA A 27 -6.75 18.18 17.08
C ALA A 27 -6.20 16.98 17.88
N LEU A 28 -7.06 16.05 18.31
CA LEU A 28 -6.71 14.82 19.01
C LEU A 28 -6.85 13.58 18.10
N ALA A 29 -7.22 13.77 16.84
CA ALA A 29 -7.48 12.66 15.93
C ALA A 29 -6.17 12.01 15.50
N ALA A 30 -6.05 10.70 15.75
CA ALA A 30 -5.00 9.92 15.14
C ALA A 30 -5.19 9.89 13.61
N THR A 31 -4.11 10.19 12.91
CA THR A 31 -4.04 10.06 11.44
C THR A 31 -3.95 8.59 11.06
N TYR A 32 -4.62 8.22 9.98
CA TYR A 32 -4.53 6.92 9.33
C TYR A 32 -3.45 6.89 8.23
N SER A 33 -2.64 7.94 8.15
CA SER A 33 -1.45 8.02 7.31
C SER A 33 -0.25 8.39 8.20
N ASN A 34 0.90 7.79 7.96
CA ASN A 34 2.15 8.10 8.68
C ASN A 34 2.87 9.34 8.14
N GLY A 35 2.19 10.14 7.33
CA GLY A 35 2.75 11.38 6.79
C GLY A 35 3.66 11.19 5.58
N TRP A 36 3.67 10.00 4.96
CA TRP A 36 4.38 9.76 3.70
C TRP A 36 3.45 9.86 2.51
N THR A 37 3.89 10.61 1.51
CA THR A 37 3.32 10.65 0.17
C THR A 37 3.77 9.41 -0.63
N LEU A 38 3.04 9.07 -1.69
CA LEU A 38 3.45 7.99 -2.58
C LEU A 38 4.81 8.29 -3.27
N GLN A 39 5.11 9.56 -3.50
CA GLN A 39 6.40 9.99 -4.06
C GLN A 39 7.55 9.68 -3.11
N GLU A 40 7.41 10.00 -1.81
CA GLU A 40 8.45 9.70 -0.81
C GLU A 40 8.68 8.19 -0.65
N VAL A 41 7.61 7.39 -0.75
CA VAL A 41 7.70 5.93 -0.77
C VAL A 41 8.46 5.46 -2.01
N HIS A 42 8.12 5.97 -3.20
CA HIS A 42 8.82 5.66 -4.45
C HIS A 42 10.32 5.99 -4.36
N GLU A 43 10.66 7.21 -3.97
CA GLU A 43 12.05 7.66 -3.85
C GLU A 43 12.84 6.80 -2.86
N THR A 44 12.20 6.38 -1.77
CA THR A 44 12.82 5.46 -0.80
C THR A 44 13.08 4.08 -1.40
N LEU A 45 12.16 3.56 -2.20
CA LEU A 45 12.35 2.28 -2.90
C LEU A 45 13.47 2.37 -3.95
N VAL A 46 13.56 3.48 -4.69
CA VAL A 46 14.67 3.72 -5.64
C VAL A 46 16.00 3.82 -4.89
N ARG A 47 16.08 4.59 -3.81
CA ARG A 47 17.29 4.70 -2.98
C ARG A 47 17.71 3.35 -2.40
N TYR A 48 16.75 2.59 -1.89
CA TYR A 48 17.01 1.25 -1.34
C TYR A 48 17.51 0.30 -2.43
N GLY A 49 16.86 0.28 -3.60
CA GLY A 49 17.30 -0.51 -4.74
C GLY A 49 18.72 -0.14 -5.20
N ALA A 50 19.06 1.15 -5.24
CA ALA A 50 20.41 1.62 -5.58
C ALA A 50 21.47 1.16 -4.56
N ALA A 51 21.13 1.13 -3.27
CA ALA A 51 21.99 0.63 -2.21
C ALA A 51 22.11 -0.91 -2.19
N HIS A 52 21.17 -1.61 -2.82
CA HIS A 52 21.04 -3.05 -2.81
C HIS A 52 20.92 -3.64 -4.23
N PRO A 53 21.97 -3.50 -5.07
CA PRO A 53 21.94 -3.94 -6.46
C PRO A 53 21.71 -5.47 -6.61
N GLU A 54 22.02 -6.26 -5.59
CA GLU A 54 21.74 -7.71 -5.54
C GLU A 54 20.25 -8.05 -5.58
N LEU A 55 19.38 -7.07 -5.34
CA LEU A 55 17.92 -7.23 -5.37
C LEU A 55 17.32 -6.97 -6.74
N LEU A 56 18.01 -6.24 -7.63
CA LEU A 56 17.40 -5.69 -8.84
C LEU A 56 17.75 -6.44 -10.12
N ASP A 57 18.72 -7.36 -10.07
CA ASP A 57 19.29 -8.07 -11.22
C ASP A 57 19.72 -7.15 -12.39
N CYS A 58 19.72 -5.80 -12.21
CA CYS A 58 20.09 -4.80 -13.19
C CYS A 58 20.57 -3.49 -12.53
N ALA A 59 21.32 -2.68 -13.28
CA ALA A 59 21.97 -1.45 -12.79
C ALA A 59 21.06 -0.21 -12.76
N ALA A 60 19.75 -0.36 -13.01
CA ALA A 60 18.81 0.76 -13.19
C ALA A 60 17.64 0.68 -12.18
N PRO A 61 17.87 1.01 -10.89
CA PRO A 61 16.86 0.92 -9.83
C PRO A 61 15.58 1.70 -10.13
N GLU A 62 15.72 2.92 -10.64
CA GLU A 62 14.59 3.76 -11.02
C GLU A 62 13.69 3.08 -12.05
N LYS A 63 14.29 2.55 -13.12
CA LYS A 63 13.55 1.83 -14.16
C LYS A 63 12.77 0.64 -13.59
N VAL A 64 13.42 -0.18 -12.76
CA VAL A 64 12.75 -1.35 -12.17
C VAL A 64 11.62 -0.94 -11.23
N VAL A 65 11.84 0.06 -10.38
CA VAL A 65 10.79 0.55 -9.47
C VAL A 65 9.61 1.10 -10.27
N CYS A 66 9.84 1.90 -11.31
CA CYS A 66 8.78 2.40 -12.18
C CYS A 66 8.02 1.28 -12.91
N GLU A 67 8.71 0.24 -13.38
CA GLU A 67 8.10 -0.86 -14.15
C GLU A 67 7.38 -1.88 -13.26
N LYS A 68 7.90 -2.15 -12.06
CA LYS A 68 7.49 -3.29 -11.21
C LYS A 68 6.76 -2.92 -9.94
N ILE A 69 6.77 -1.66 -9.53
CA ILE A 69 6.12 -1.22 -8.30
C ILE A 69 5.01 -0.23 -8.62
N HIS A 70 3.78 -0.65 -8.35
CA HIS A 70 2.59 0.17 -8.55
C HIS A 70 2.11 0.70 -7.21
N LEU A 71 2.34 1.99 -6.97
CA LEU A 71 1.89 2.69 -5.77
C LEU A 71 0.57 3.42 -6.05
N MET A 72 -0.42 3.21 -5.19
CA MET A 72 -1.76 3.79 -5.32
C MET A 72 -2.29 4.29 -3.97
N ASN A 73 -3.12 5.32 -4.03
CA ASN A 73 -3.89 5.79 -2.88
C ASN A 73 -5.26 5.12 -2.82
N LEU A 74 -5.76 4.89 -1.60
CA LEU A 74 -7.05 4.24 -1.36
C LEU A 74 -8.20 4.96 -2.08
N ARG A 75 -8.95 4.19 -2.86
CA ARG A 75 -10.31 4.50 -3.33
C ARG A 75 -11.22 3.29 -3.12
N SER A 76 -12.49 3.53 -2.81
CA SER A 76 -13.52 2.48 -2.67
C SER A 76 -14.72 2.67 -3.61
N SER A 77 -14.67 3.70 -4.45
CA SER A 77 -15.69 4.05 -5.44
C SER A 77 -15.10 5.00 -6.48
N ASP A 78 -15.94 5.46 -7.41
CA ASP A 78 -15.59 6.50 -8.39
C ASP A 78 -15.45 7.91 -7.75
N LYS A 79 -15.65 8.03 -6.44
CA LYS A 79 -15.44 9.27 -5.66
C LYS A 79 -14.11 9.25 -4.92
N ASP A 80 -13.46 10.41 -4.84
CA ASP A 80 -12.15 10.57 -4.18
C ASP A 80 -12.23 10.71 -2.66
N VAL A 81 -13.39 11.14 -2.18
CA VAL A 81 -13.68 11.39 -0.77
C VAL A 81 -15.04 10.80 -0.42
N TRP A 82 -15.31 10.65 0.87
CA TRP A 82 -16.65 10.35 1.36
C TRP A 82 -17.63 11.48 1.02
N PRO A 83 -18.96 11.24 1.02
CA PRO A 83 -19.96 12.29 0.76
C PRO A 83 -19.85 13.53 1.65
N ASN A 84 -19.26 13.40 2.84
CA ASN A 84 -18.99 14.49 3.77
C ASN A 84 -17.67 15.25 3.49
N GLY A 85 -17.01 14.97 2.36
CA GLY A 85 -15.75 15.60 1.95
C GLY A 85 -14.50 15.03 2.62
N LYS A 86 -14.62 14.09 3.57
CA LYS A 86 -13.44 13.53 4.28
C LYS A 86 -12.68 12.51 3.40
N PRO A 87 -11.33 12.51 3.41
CA PRO A 87 -10.54 11.48 2.75
C PRO A 87 -10.84 10.08 3.27
N LEU A 88 -10.67 9.06 2.42
CA LEU A 88 -10.80 7.67 2.84
C LEU A 88 -9.56 7.24 3.63
N ALA A 89 -9.75 6.50 4.72
CA ALA A 89 -8.69 5.94 5.55
C ALA A 89 -8.52 4.43 5.31
N LEU A 90 -7.30 3.96 5.13
CA LEU A 90 -6.96 2.53 5.08
C LEU A 90 -6.28 2.12 6.39
N HIS A 91 -6.74 1.03 7.01
CA HIS A 91 -6.17 0.51 8.25
C HIS A 91 -5.85 -0.99 8.21
N SER A 92 -5.95 -1.60 7.03
CA SER A 92 -5.59 -3.00 6.84
C SER A 92 -4.10 -3.22 7.00
N LYS A 93 -3.74 -4.35 7.60
CA LYS A 93 -2.38 -4.89 7.56
C LYS A 93 -2.41 -6.24 6.88
N ILE A 94 -2.27 -6.20 5.56
CA ILE A 94 -2.48 -7.35 4.67
C ILE A 94 -1.30 -7.41 3.70
N VAL A 95 -0.78 -8.62 3.47
CA VAL A 95 0.15 -8.92 2.38
C VAL A 95 -0.38 -10.15 1.66
N ILE A 96 -0.47 -10.11 0.33
CA ILE A 96 -0.89 -11.25 -0.50
C ILE A 96 0.29 -11.61 -1.40
N ALA A 97 0.62 -12.91 -1.50
CA ALA A 97 1.71 -13.42 -2.32
C ALA A 97 1.23 -14.54 -3.25
N ASP A 98 1.54 -14.41 -4.53
CA ASP A 98 1.36 -15.41 -5.60
C ASP A 98 -0.05 -16.02 -5.71
N GLU A 99 -1.08 -15.31 -5.23
CA GLU A 99 -2.44 -15.84 -5.04
C GLU A 99 -2.47 -17.18 -4.27
N ARG A 100 -1.41 -17.46 -3.49
CA ARG A 100 -1.17 -18.73 -2.81
C ARG A 100 -1.26 -18.59 -1.30
N ALA A 101 -0.76 -17.48 -0.78
CA ALA A 101 -0.77 -17.18 0.64
C ALA A 101 -1.09 -15.71 0.91
N PHE A 102 -1.64 -15.44 2.09
CA PHE A 102 -1.77 -14.07 2.58
C PHE A 102 -1.53 -13.99 4.09
N TYR A 103 -1.02 -12.84 4.51
CA TYR A 103 -0.99 -12.41 5.91
C TYR A 103 -2.21 -11.56 6.23
N LEU A 104 -2.81 -11.78 7.40
CA LEU A 104 -3.83 -10.93 7.99
C LEU A 104 -3.57 -10.83 9.50
N GLY A 105 -3.43 -9.62 10.01
CA GLY A 105 -3.21 -9.39 11.43
C GLY A 105 -3.14 -7.92 11.81
N SER A 106 -2.49 -7.66 12.94
CA SER A 106 -2.35 -6.32 13.51
C SER A 106 -0.99 -5.66 13.20
N GLU A 107 0.06 -6.45 12.93
CA GLU A 107 1.41 -5.96 12.58
C GLU A 107 1.38 -5.07 11.33
N ASN A 108 1.78 -3.81 11.48
CA ASN A 108 1.91 -2.89 10.35
C ASN A 108 3.23 -3.11 9.62
N LEU A 109 3.29 -2.79 8.31
CA LEU A 109 4.56 -2.87 7.58
C LEU A 109 5.54 -1.73 7.95
N TYR A 110 5.01 -0.60 8.41
CA TYR A 110 5.83 0.47 8.94
C TYR A 110 6.31 0.13 10.35
N HIS A 111 7.45 0.69 10.75
CA HIS A 111 8.02 0.42 12.06
C HIS A 111 7.07 0.83 13.20
N ALA A 112 6.71 -0.14 14.03
CA ALA A 112 5.99 0.03 15.28
C ALA A 112 6.57 -0.93 16.32
N ASP A 113 6.83 -0.43 17.53
CA ASP A 113 7.37 -1.25 18.63
C ASP A 113 6.22 -1.64 19.57
N LEU A 114 5.33 -2.51 19.08
CA LEU A 114 4.10 -2.91 19.75
C LEU A 114 4.00 -4.44 19.82
N ALA A 115 3.21 -4.93 20.77
CA ALA A 115 2.83 -6.34 20.79
C ALA A 115 1.75 -6.60 19.73
N GLU A 116 2.13 -7.30 18.67
CA GLU A 116 1.28 -7.55 17.51
C GLU A 116 0.98 -9.05 17.34
N PHE A 117 -0.09 -9.38 16.60
CA PHE A 117 -0.51 -10.74 16.33
C PHE A 117 -1.14 -10.86 14.95
N GLY A 118 -0.94 -12.00 14.29
CA GLY A 118 -1.55 -12.26 12.99
C GLY A 118 -1.41 -13.69 12.53
N TYR A 119 -2.05 -13.99 11.41
CA TYR A 119 -2.02 -15.30 10.77
C TYR A 119 -1.39 -15.19 9.38
N VAL A 120 -0.60 -16.21 9.05
CA VAL A 120 -0.18 -16.50 7.67
C VAL A 120 -1.03 -17.68 7.21
N ILE A 121 -1.85 -17.44 6.18
CA ILE A 121 -2.70 -18.45 5.58
C ILE A 121 -2.04 -18.89 4.28
N ASP A 122 -1.47 -20.09 4.26
CA ASP A 122 -0.92 -20.70 3.05
C ASP A 122 -1.94 -21.66 2.43
N ASP A 123 -3.02 -21.11 1.86
CA ASP A 123 -4.06 -21.86 1.12
C ASP A 123 -4.43 -21.11 -0.18
N ALA A 124 -4.21 -21.74 -1.34
CA ALA A 124 -4.42 -21.11 -2.64
C ALA A 124 -5.88 -20.75 -2.91
N ARG A 125 -6.82 -21.59 -2.45
CA ARG A 125 -8.24 -21.33 -2.67
C ARG A 125 -8.70 -20.16 -1.81
N ALA A 126 -8.39 -20.20 -0.51
CA ALA A 126 -8.73 -19.13 0.42
C ALA A 126 -8.08 -17.80 0.02
N THR A 127 -6.82 -17.82 -0.45
CA THR A 127 -6.12 -16.62 -0.90
C THR A 127 -6.78 -16.01 -2.12
N LYS A 128 -7.16 -16.83 -3.13
CA LYS A 128 -7.88 -16.35 -4.31
C LYS A 128 -9.25 -15.80 -3.96
N ASP A 129 -9.98 -16.47 -3.07
CA ASP A 129 -11.29 -16.00 -2.60
C ASP A 129 -11.15 -14.64 -1.87
N PHE A 130 -10.15 -14.51 -1.01
CA PHE A 130 -9.83 -13.28 -0.30
C PHE A 130 -9.42 -12.14 -1.24
N ALA A 131 -8.50 -12.39 -2.18
CA ALA A 131 -8.05 -11.42 -3.17
C ALA A 131 -9.24 -10.88 -3.99
N ARG A 132 -10.10 -11.75 -4.52
CA ARG A 132 -11.31 -11.32 -5.26
C ARG A 132 -12.29 -10.54 -4.39
N ALA A 133 -12.47 -10.96 -3.14
CA ALA A 133 -13.42 -10.33 -2.24
C ALA A 133 -12.96 -8.95 -1.76
N TYR A 134 -11.65 -8.75 -1.64
CA TYR A 134 -11.03 -7.58 -1.03
C TYR A 134 -10.11 -6.82 -2.00
N PHE A 135 -8.95 -7.38 -2.35
CA PHE A 135 -7.90 -6.67 -3.06
C PHE A 135 -8.29 -6.27 -4.48
N ASP A 136 -8.98 -7.14 -5.24
CA ASP A 136 -9.39 -6.82 -6.61
C ASP A 136 -10.39 -5.67 -6.64
N LYS A 137 -11.31 -5.63 -5.67
CA LYS A 137 -12.27 -4.52 -5.54
C LYS A 137 -11.55 -3.22 -5.14
N LEU A 138 -10.58 -3.32 -4.24
CA LEU A 138 -9.74 -2.20 -3.84
C LEU A 138 -8.94 -1.65 -5.02
N GLY A 139 -8.27 -2.53 -5.78
CA GLY A 139 -7.46 -2.21 -6.95
C GLY A 139 -8.29 -1.64 -8.10
N ARG A 140 -9.50 -2.16 -8.34
CA ARG A 140 -10.44 -1.62 -9.34
C ARG A 140 -10.63 -0.12 -9.18
N TYR A 141 -10.84 0.36 -7.96
CA TYR A 141 -11.07 1.78 -7.71
C TYR A 141 -9.77 2.55 -7.48
N SER A 142 -8.77 1.96 -6.83
CA SER A 142 -7.54 2.65 -6.44
C SER A 142 -6.56 2.85 -7.60
N SER A 143 -6.65 2.02 -8.65
CA SER A 143 -5.82 2.16 -9.87
C SER A 143 -5.98 3.49 -10.60
N ARG A 144 -7.08 4.23 -10.37
CA ARG A 144 -7.29 5.59 -10.89
C ARG A 144 -6.58 6.68 -10.10
N ALA A 145 -5.96 6.33 -8.97
CA ALA A 145 -5.19 7.23 -8.11
C ALA A 145 -3.76 6.71 -7.92
N PRO A 146 -3.00 6.46 -9.02
CA PRO A 146 -1.61 6.06 -8.92
C PRO A 146 -0.75 7.23 -8.39
N ALA A 147 0.46 6.92 -7.95
CA ALA A 147 1.45 7.95 -7.69
C ALA A 147 1.72 8.77 -8.96
N ASP A 148 1.66 10.10 -8.87
CA ASP A 148 2.12 10.99 -9.94
C ASP A 148 3.64 11.09 -9.86
N LEU A 149 4.32 10.26 -10.65
CA LEU A 149 5.77 10.13 -10.67
C LEU A 149 6.25 10.58 -12.07
N PRO A 150 6.59 11.86 -12.28
CA PRO A 150 7.03 12.38 -13.57
C PRO A 150 8.21 11.60 -14.17
N GLN A 151 9.09 11.09 -13.32
CA GLN A 151 10.26 10.28 -13.70
C GLN A 151 9.91 8.88 -14.24
N CYS A 152 8.69 8.40 -14.02
CA CYS A 152 8.21 7.11 -14.53
C CYS A 152 7.37 7.24 -15.81
N LYS A 153 7.35 8.42 -16.46
CA LYS A 153 6.59 8.69 -17.69
C LYS A 153 7.45 8.59 -18.94
#